data_AF-A0AA43D151-F1
#
_entry.id   AF-A0AA43D151-F1
#
_cell.length_a   1.000
_cell.length_b   1.000
_cell.length_c   1.000
_cell.angle_alpha   90.00
_cell.angle_beta   90.00
_cell.angle_gamma   90.00
#
_symmetry.space_group_name_H-M   'P 1'
#
loop_
_entity.id
_entity.type
_entity.pdbx_description
1 polymer ?
#
loop_
_entity_poly.entity_id
_entity_poly.type
_entity_poly.pdbx_seq_one_letter_code
_entity_poly.pdbx_strand_id
1 'polypeptide(L)'
;MTKRVLCGAALALAAGAQAQGTGPSQFENLVRSPFVHCAFYKQYEIDPRTGDRLLIEGKSDSLTHYQRLNAEQMRSIDTRRAGAVDVQVVRGRKYLHLIEYSASMYVVTTIYACLERDERTGSCINYGAVNARHFDARVWREPDRVYEELKAHAEPGFCDHSFINVQEAAHVPRK
;
A
#
# COMPACT_ATOMS: atom_id res chain seq x y z
N MET A 1 -12.68 61.86 35.29
CA MET A 1 -11.52 61.81 34.38
C MET A 1 -10.96 60.39 34.38
N THR A 2 -10.86 59.76 33.19
CA THR A 2 -9.85 58.73 32.77
C THR A 2 -9.59 57.50 33.68
N LYS A 3 -9.58 56.23 33.25
CA LYS A 3 -9.34 55.57 31.95
C LYS A 3 -9.78 54.09 32.09
N ARG A 4 -10.25 53.50 30.98
CA ARG A 4 -10.52 52.06 30.79
C ARG A 4 -9.25 51.22 30.90
N VAL A 5 -9.36 49.97 31.36
CA VAL A 5 -8.62 48.84 30.79
C VAL A 5 -9.56 47.62 30.76
N LEU A 6 -10.00 47.24 29.56
CA LEU A 6 -10.55 45.90 29.28
C LEU A 6 -9.36 44.95 29.18
N CYS A 7 -9.38 43.85 29.93
CA CYS A 7 -8.52 42.70 29.66
C CYS A 7 -9.43 41.53 29.29
N GLY A 8 -9.57 41.28 27.99
CA GLY A 8 -10.30 40.14 27.46
C GLY A 8 -9.51 38.85 27.66
N ALA A 9 -10.12 37.87 28.32
CA ALA A 9 -9.63 36.50 28.34
C ALA A 9 -10.34 35.71 27.24
N ALA A 10 -9.66 35.51 26.12
CA ALA A 10 -10.08 34.57 25.08
C ALA A 10 -9.81 33.14 25.58
N LEU A 11 -10.87 32.41 25.93
CA LEU A 11 -10.83 30.97 26.17
C LEU A 11 -10.70 30.27 24.81
N ALA A 12 -9.47 29.86 24.48
CA ALA A 12 -9.20 29.04 23.30
C ALA A 12 -9.86 27.66 23.46
N LEU A 13 -10.82 27.35 22.57
CA LEU A 13 -11.31 26.00 22.36
C LEU A 13 -10.15 25.15 21.81
N ALA A 14 -9.52 24.37 22.68
CA ALA A 14 -8.70 23.25 22.26
C ALA A 14 -9.64 22.16 21.75
N ALA A 15 -9.98 22.22 20.47
CA ALA A 15 -10.53 21.09 19.76
C ALA A 15 -9.46 19.98 19.78
N GLY A 16 -9.68 18.97 20.62
CA GLY A 16 -8.91 17.74 20.60
C GLY A 16 -9.11 17.07 19.25
N ALA A 17 -8.25 17.39 18.29
CA ALA A 17 -8.04 16.54 17.14
C ALA A 17 -7.50 15.22 17.68
N GLN A 18 -8.38 14.21 17.75
CA GLN A 18 -7.95 12.84 17.93
C GLN A 18 -7.06 12.53 16.73
N ALA A 19 -5.75 12.62 16.94
CA ALA A 19 -4.77 12.04 16.05
C ALA A 19 -5.03 10.53 16.07
N GLN A 20 -5.87 10.06 15.14
CA GLN A 20 -5.89 8.66 14.76
C GLN A 20 -4.50 8.36 14.23
N GLY A 21 -3.64 7.83 15.10
CA GLY A 21 -2.37 7.28 14.69
C GLY A 21 -2.67 6.16 13.70
N THR A 22 -2.50 6.44 12.41
CA THR A 22 -2.35 5.47 11.33
C THR A 22 -1.03 4.74 11.54
N GLY A 23 -0.98 3.94 12.60
CA GLY A 23 0.08 2.98 12.82
C GLY A 23 -0.04 1.79 11.85
N PRO A 24 0.90 0.84 11.93
CA PRO A 24 0.95 -0.36 11.08
C PRO A 24 -0.30 -1.26 11.11
N SER A 25 -1.30 -0.96 11.96
CA SER A 25 -2.54 -1.72 12.09
C SER A 25 -3.34 -1.81 10.81
N GLN A 26 -3.29 -0.80 9.93
CA GLN A 26 -4.09 -0.80 8.70
C GLN A 26 -3.66 -1.86 7.68
N PHE A 27 -2.42 -2.34 7.76
CA PHE A 27 -1.88 -3.34 6.83
C PHE A 27 -1.85 -4.76 7.41
N GLU A 28 -2.35 -4.95 8.63
CA GLU A 28 -2.23 -6.24 9.32
C GLU A 28 -2.93 -7.38 8.59
N ASN A 29 -4.07 -7.12 7.94
CA ASN A 29 -4.73 -8.13 7.10
C ASN A 29 -3.82 -8.53 5.94
N LEU A 30 -3.24 -7.55 5.23
CA LEU A 30 -2.34 -7.81 4.11
C LEU A 30 -1.12 -8.66 4.52
N VAL A 31 -0.48 -8.35 5.65
CA VAL A 31 0.72 -9.07 6.12
C VAL A 31 0.41 -10.49 6.60
N ARG A 32 -0.79 -10.71 7.13
CA ARG A 32 -1.22 -12.03 7.65
C ARG A 32 -1.77 -12.93 6.55
N SER A 33 -2.25 -12.36 5.46
CA SER A 33 -2.83 -13.12 4.37
C SER A 33 -1.80 -14.06 3.72
N PRO A 34 -2.23 -15.28 3.36
CA PRO A 34 -1.34 -16.24 2.71
C PRO A 34 -0.91 -15.78 1.32
N PHE A 35 -1.75 -14.97 0.67
CA PHE A 35 -1.56 -14.46 -0.67
C PHE A 35 -1.87 -12.97 -0.73
N VAL A 36 -1.06 -12.24 -1.50
CA VAL A 36 -1.28 -10.83 -1.84
C VAL A 36 -1.07 -10.66 -3.33
N HIS A 37 -1.99 -9.98 -3.99
CA HIS A 37 -1.90 -9.68 -5.42
C HIS A 37 -1.71 -8.19 -5.59
N CYS A 38 -0.83 -7.80 -6.49
CA CYS A 38 -0.66 -6.41 -6.87
C CYS A 38 -0.69 -6.26 -8.37
N ALA A 39 -1.31 -5.18 -8.83
CA ALA A 39 -1.35 -4.77 -10.23
C ALA A 39 -0.68 -3.40 -10.37
N PHE A 40 0.29 -3.29 -11.27
CA PHE A 40 1.04 -2.05 -11.50
C PHE A 40 0.92 -1.58 -12.95
N TYR A 41 0.92 -0.26 -13.10
CA TYR A 41 0.74 0.46 -14.36
C TYR A 41 1.97 1.34 -14.59
N LYS A 42 2.42 1.50 -15.83
CA LYS A 42 3.56 2.39 -16.14
C LYS A 42 3.26 3.84 -15.77
N GLN A 43 2.01 4.24 -15.91
CA GLN A 43 1.52 5.58 -15.58
C GLN A 43 0.00 5.53 -15.38
N TYR A 44 -0.53 6.57 -14.75
CA TYR A 44 -1.98 6.81 -14.73
C TYR A 44 -2.49 7.12 -16.14
N GLU A 45 -3.67 6.61 -16.48
CA GLU A 45 -4.47 7.20 -17.56
C GLU A 45 -5.15 8.48 -17.05
N ILE A 46 -5.54 9.38 -17.95
CA ILE A 46 -6.24 10.62 -17.59
C ILE A 46 -7.65 10.55 -18.16
N ASP A 47 -8.66 10.72 -17.31
CA ASP A 47 -10.05 10.87 -17.75
C ASP A 47 -10.15 12.16 -18.60
N PRO A 48 -10.50 12.07 -19.90
CA PRO A 48 -10.60 13.26 -20.75
C PRO A 48 -11.74 14.21 -20.34
N ARG A 49 -12.71 13.76 -19.54
CA ARG A 49 -13.85 14.56 -19.08
C ARG A 49 -13.56 15.31 -17.79
N THR A 50 -12.89 14.66 -16.83
CA THR A 50 -12.67 15.24 -15.49
C THR A 50 -11.22 15.70 -15.27
N GLY A 51 -10.27 15.16 -16.03
CA GLY A 51 -8.84 15.34 -15.81
C GLY A 51 -8.28 14.44 -14.69
N ASP A 52 -9.10 13.55 -14.14
CA ASP A 52 -8.69 12.68 -13.03
C ASP A 52 -7.72 11.59 -13.49
N ARG A 53 -6.87 11.17 -12.56
CA ARG A 53 -5.94 10.06 -12.77
C ARG A 53 -6.66 8.74 -12.54
N LEU A 54 -6.60 7.85 -13.52
CA LEU A 54 -7.28 6.56 -13.53
C LEU A 54 -6.27 5.41 -13.60
N LEU A 55 -6.61 4.34 -12.88
CA LEU A 55 -6.06 3.00 -13.10
C LEU A 55 -7.19 2.14 -13.65
N ILE A 56 -7.02 1.57 -14.84
CA ILE A 56 -8.08 0.84 -15.53
C ILE A 56 -7.88 -0.66 -15.32
N GLU A 57 -8.87 -1.32 -14.76
CA GLU A 57 -8.86 -2.78 -14.58
C GLU A 57 -8.61 -3.49 -15.92
N GLY A 58 -7.77 -4.54 -15.90
CA GLY A 58 -7.40 -5.29 -17.11
C GLY A 58 -6.34 -4.64 -18.01
N LYS A 59 -5.90 -3.41 -17.70
CA LYS A 59 -4.81 -2.72 -18.42
C LYS A 59 -3.49 -2.62 -17.63
N SER A 60 -3.34 -3.40 -16.57
CA SER A 60 -2.09 -3.42 -15.79
C SER A 60 -0.91 -3.87 -16.67
N ASP A 61 0.21 -3.18 -16.59
CA ASP A 61 1.47 -3.56 -17.26
C ASP A 61 2.17 -4.74 -16.57
N SER A 62 1.85 -4.99 -15.30
CA SER A 62 2.33 -6.18 -14.60
C SER A 62 1.45 -6.58 -13.43
N LEU A 63 1.46 -7.88 -13.17
CA LEU A 63 0.89 -8.47 -11.97
C LEU A 63 2.02 -9.07 -11.13
N THR A 64 1.91 -8.94 -9.81
CA THR A 64 2.78 -9.59 -8.86
C THR A 64 1.94 -10.34 -7.84
N HIS A 65 2.20 -11.63 -7.71
CA HIS A 65 1.67 -12.48 -6.67
C HIS A 65 2.73 -12.66 -5.58
N TYR A 66 2.37 -12.37 -4.34
CA TYR A 66 3.19 -12.66 -3.17
C TYR A 66 2.58 -13.81 -2.39
N GLN A 67 3.39 -14.84 -2.17
CA GLN A 67 3.06 -15.95 -1.29
C GLN A 67 3.77 -15.77 0.05
N ARG A 68 3.02 -15.79 1.15
CA ARG A 68 3.59 -15.66 2.48
C ARG A 68 4.38 -16.90 2.87
N LEU A 69 5.62 -16.69 3.32
CA LEU A 69 6.45 -17.74 3.91
C LEU A 69 6.39 -17.68 5.43
N ASN A 70 6.52 -16.47 5.99
CA ASN A 70 6.36 -16.19 7.43
C ASN A 70 5.96 -14.71 7.64
N ALA A 71 6.11 -14.19 8.86
CA ALA A 71 5.70 -12.81 9.19
C ALA A 71 6.58 -11.72 8.55
N GLU A 72 7.81 -12.05 8.18
CA GLU A 72 8.82 -11.11 7.67
C GLU A 72 9.26 -11.45 6.25
N GLN A 73 8.79 -12.58 5.70
CA GLN A 73 9.22 -13.07 4.40
C GLN A 73 8.04 -13.54 3.54
N MET A 74 8.14 -13.20 2.27
CA MET A 74 7.24 -13.61 1.20
C MET A 74 8.06 -14.11 0.01
N ARG A 75 7.39 -14.68 -0.97
CA ARG A 75 7.93 -15.04 -2.27
C ARG A 75 7.14 -14.32 -3.36
N SER A 76 7.79 -13.53 -4.19
CA SER A 76 7.16 -12.88 -5.34
C SER A 76 7.23 -13.76 -6.59
N ILE A 77 6.15 -13.74 -7.35
CA ILE A 77 6.04 -14.25 -8.71
C ILE A 77 5.43 -13.11 -9.52
N ASP A 78 6.15 -12.57 -10.50
CA ASP A 78 5.66 -11.44 -11.30
C ASP A 78 5.69 -11.76 -12.79
N THR A 79 4.83 -11.09 -13.54
CA THR A 79 4.68 -11.32 -14.98
C THR A 79 5.84 -10.79 -15.82
N ARG A 80 6.79 -10.03 -15.25
CA ARG A 80 7.91 -9.43 -15.99
C ARG A 80 9.16 -10.28 -16.00
N ARG A 81 9.21 -11.37 -15.23
CA ARG A 81 10.34 -12.29 -15.21
C ARG A 81 9.92 -13.73 -14.96
N ALA A 82 10.84 -14.66 -15.19
CA ALA A 82 10.66 -16.06 -14.86
C ALA A 82 11.09 -16.36 -13.42
N GLY A 83 10.37 -17.29 -12.78
CA GLY A 83 10.70 -17.82 -11.47
C GLY A 83 10.13 -17.00 -10.31
N ALA A 84 10.43 -17.47 -9.11
CA ALA A 84 10.00 -16.86 -7.88
C ALA A 84 11.20 -16.34 -7.10
N VAL A 85 11.06 -15.19 -6.44
CA VAL A 85 12.16 -14.59 -5.68
C VAL A 85 11.72 -14.26 -4.27
N ASP A 86 12.66 -14.40 -3.34
CA ASP A 86 12.40 -14.12 -1.93
C ASP A 86 12.30 -12.60 -1.71
N VAL A 87 11.31 -12.24 -0.90
CA VAL A 87 10.91 -10.87 -0.61
C VAL A 87 10.87 -10.70 0.90
N GLN A 88 11.44 -9.60 1.37
CA GLN A 88 11.40 -9.22 2.78
C GLN A 88 10.28 -8.22 3.01
N VAL A 89 9.53 -8.44 4.09
CA VAL A 89 8.44 -7.58 4.53
C VAL A 89 8.99 -6.61 5.57
N VAL A 90 9.12 -5.34 5.20
CA VAL A 90 9.63 -4.30 6.08
C VAL A 90 8.49 -3.35 6.44
N ARG A 91 8.15 -3.30 7.72
CA ARG A 91 7.18 -2.34 8.26
C ARG A 91 7.88 -1.00 8.51
N GLY A 92 7.52 0.01 7.74
CA GLY A 92 7.89 1.40 7.99
C GLY A 92 7.09 2.01 9.15
N ARG A 93 7.29 3.29 9.39
CA ARG A 93 6.46 4.06 10.33
C ARG A 93 5.09 4.35 9.75
N LYS A 94 5.04 4.60 8.44
CA LYS A 94 3.81 4.96 7.71
C LYS A 94 3.35 3.88 6.74
N TYR A 95 4.29 3.17 6.14
CA TYR A 95 4.02 2.31 4.99
C TYR A 95 4.45 0.87 5.25
N LEU A 96 3.94 -0.04 4.42
CA LEU A 96 4.43 -1.42 4.36
C LEU A 96 5.24 -1.58 3.08
N HIS A 97 6.43 -2.17 3.19
CA HIS A 97 7.32 -2.38 2.07
C HIS A 97 7.57 -3.86 1.85
N LEU A 98 7.45 -4.28 0.60
CA LEU A 98 7.86 -5.60 0.13
C LEU A 98 9.10 -5.38 -0.72
N ILE A 99 10.25 -5.77 -0.17
CA ILE A 99 11.56 -5.45 -0.75
C ILE A 99 12.18 -6.73 -1.26
N GLU A 100 12.48 -6.69 -2.55
CA GLU A 100 13.20 -7.73 -3.25
C GLU A 100 14.58 -7.22 -3.63
N TYR A 101 15.59 -8.10 -3.58
CA TYR A 101 16.88 -7.85 -4.20
C TYR A 101 17.12 -8.85 -5.33
N SER A 102 17.23 -8.36 -6.56
CA SER A 102 17.51 -9.18 -7.73
C SER A 102 18.34 -8.38 -8.74
N ALA A 103 19.21 -9.05 -9.49
CA ALA A 103 20.04 -8.42 -10.53
C ALA A 103 20.76 -7.12 -10.09
N SER A 104 21.35 -7.13 -8.88
CA SER A 104 22.06 -5.99 -8.28
C SER A 104 21.20 -4.73 -8.04
N MET A 105 19.88 -4.89 -7.98
CA MET A 105 18.94 -3.81 -7.72
C MET A 105 17.85 -4.23 -6.74
N TYR A 106 17.21 -3.23 -6.15
CA TYR A 106 16.06 -3.39 -5.28
C TYR A 106 14.79 -3.11 -6.07
N VAL A 107 13.83 -4.03 -5.98
CA VAL A 107 12.45 -3.79 -6.38
C VAL A 107 11.66 -3.58 -5.08
N VAL A 108 11.08 -2.40 -4.94
CA VAL A 108 10.38 -1.97 -3.73
C VAL A 108 8.92 -1.75 -4.06
N THR A 109 8.07 -2.67 -3.61
CA THR A 109 6.63 -2.45 -3.58
C THR A 109 6.29 -1.77 -2.26
N THR A 110 5.76 -0.54 -2.32
CA THR A 110 5.32 0.20 -1.14
C THR A 110 3.80 0.29 -1.14
N ILE A 111 3.17 -0.26 -0.11
CA ILE A 111 1.74 -0.14 0.16
C ILE A 111 1.54 1.06 1.08
N TYR A 112 0.83 2.08 0.59
CA TYR A 112 0.81 3.40 1.22
C TYR A 112 -0.52 3.79 1.87
N ALA A 113 -1.63 3.18 1.47
CA ALA A 113 -2.95 3.52 2.00
C ALA A 113 -3.95 2.37 1.85
N CYS A 114 -5.00 2.40 2.66
CA CYS A 114 -6.23 1.66 2.38
C CYS A 114 -7.11 2.49 1.45
N LEU A 115 -7.47 1.95 0.28
CA LEU A 115 -8.35 2.61 -0.69
C LEU A 115 -9.81 2.21 -0.49
N GLU A 116 -10.04 0.93 -0.15
CA GLU A 116 -11.38 0.38 -0.01
C GLU A 116 -11.47 -0.55 1.20
N ARG A 117 -12.59 -0.46 1.92
CA ARG A 117 -12.90 -1.30 3.08
C ARG A 117 -14.18 -2.08 2.82
N ASP A 118 -14.17 -3.33 3.26
CA ASP A 118 -15.38 -4.14 3.35
C ASP A 118 -16.33 -3.51 4.38
N GLU A 119 -17.54 -3.14 3.95
CA GLU A 119 -18.51 -2.41 4.78
C GLU A 119 -18.95 -3.21 6.01
N ARG A 120 -18.97 -4.54 5.90
CA ARG A 120 -19.47 -5.44 6.95
C ARG A 120 -18.45 -5.62 8.08
N THR A 121 -17.18 -5.71 7.74
CA THR A 121 -16.08 -6.05 8.67
C THR A 121 -15.18 -4.86 8.98
N GLY A 122 -15.28 -3.76 8.21
CA GLY A 122 -14.38 -2.61 8.28
C GLY A 122 -12.95 -2.90 7.81
N SER A 123 -12.69 -4.13 7.34
CA SER A 123 -11.36 -4.58 6.93
C SER A 123 -10.98 -3.98 5.59
N CYS A 124 -9.71 -3.58 5.45
CA CYS A 124 -9.22 -3.10 4.18
C CYS A 124 -9.11 -4.25 3.16
N ILE A 125 -9.70 -4.06 1.98
CA ILE A 125 -9.74 -5.06 0.90
C ILE A 125 -8.94 -4.62 -0.33
N ASN A 126 -8.81 -3.30 -0.54
CA ASN A 126 -7.99 -2.75 -1.63
C ASN A 126 -7.03 -1.69 -1.06
N TYR A 127 -5.76 -1.79 -1.43
CA TYR A 127 -4.68 -0.97 -0.90
C TYR A 127 -3.96 -0.26 -2.03
N GLY A 128 -3.65 1.02 -1.81
CA GLY A 128 -2.86 1.80 -2.75
C GLY A 128 -1.41 1.34 -2.67
N ALA A 129 -0.81 1.05 -3.82
CA ALA A 129 0.56 0.59 -3.89
C ALA A 129 1.34 1.29 -5.00
N VAL A 130 2.66 1.31 -4.87
CA VAL A 130 3.56 1.65 -5.97
C VAL A 130 4.67 0.62 -6.06
N ASN A 131 5.22 0.42 -7.26
CA ASN A 131 6.43 -0.36 -7.49
C ASN A 131 7.55 0.54 -7.99
N ALA A 132 8.71 0.49 -7.33
CA ALA A 132 9.86 1.29 -7.71
C ALA A 132 11.13 0.44 -7.79
N ARG A 133 12.01 0.83 -8.71
CA ARG A 133 13.36 0.28 -8.85
C ARG A 133 14.34 1.20 -8.16
N HIS A 134 15.24 0.65 -7.35
CA HIS A 134 16.27 1.42 -6.66
C HIS A 134 17.60 0.65 -6.59
N PHE A 135 18.72 1.36 -6.44
CA PHE A 135 20.06 0.73 -6.39
C PHE A 135 20.74 0.86 -5.04
N ASP A 136 20.21 1.70 -4.14
CA ASP A 136 20.78 1.92 -2.83
C ASP A 136 20.17 0.97 -1.78
N ALA A 137 21.04 0.36 -0.97
CA ALA A 137 20.65 -0.47 0.17
C ALA A 137 19.94 0.31 1.29
N ARG A 138 19.86 1.65 1.21
CA ARG A 138 19.02 2.49 2.09
C ARG A 138 17.58 1.99 2.21
N VAL A 139 17.05 1.29 1.20
CA VAL A 139 15.71 0.67 1.25
C VAL A 139 15.51 -0.23 2.47
N TRP A 140 16.56 -0.84 3.03
CA TRP A 140 16.44 -1.69 4.20
C TRP A 140 16.33 -0.93 5.52
N ARG A 141 16.93 0.26 5.59
CA ARG A 141 17.09 1.01 6.85
C ARG A 141 16.11 2.18 6.97
N GLU A 142 15.78 2.82 5.85
CA GLU A 142 14.91 3.98 5.79
C GLU A 142 13.90 3.90 4.63
N PRO A 143 13.13 2.79 4.50
CA PRO A 143 12.27 2.54 3.35
C PRO A 143 11.19 3.61 3.15
N ASP A 144 10.60 4.14 4.23
CA ASP A 144 9.63 5.24 4.16
C ASP A 144 10.23 6.47 3.45
N ARG A 145 11.48 6.83 3.79
CA ARG A 145 12.15 7.99 3.20
C ARG A 145 12.48 7.75 1.74
N VAL A 146 13.00 6.58 1.41
CA VAL A 146 13.30 6.21 0.02
C VAL A 146 12.02 6.21 -0.82
N TYR A 147 10.90 5.74 -0.29
CA TYR A 147 9.60 5.84 -0.97
C TYR A 147 9.22 7.30 -1.24
N GLU A 148 9.33 8.19 -0.26
CA GLU A 148 8.97 9.60 -0.45
C GLU A 148 9.82 10.28 -1.53
N GLU A 149 11.09 9.88 -1.67
CA GLU A 149 12.00 10.34 -2.72
C GLU A 149 11.61 9.80 -4.11
N LEU A 150 11.11 8.55 -4.19
CA LEU A 150 10.88 7.85 -5.46
C LEU A 150 9.43 7.88 -5.97
N LYS A 151 8.45 8.17 -5.11
CA LYS A 151 7.01 7.97 -5.42
C LYS A 151 6.51 8.68 -6.68
N ALA A 152 7.15 9.78 -7.07
CA ALA A 152 6.80 10.54 -8.28
C ALA A 152 7.16 9.82 -9.59
N HIS A 153 8.09 8.86 -9.53
CA HIS A 153 8.59 8.07 -10.67
C HIS A 153 8.29 6.59 -10.53
N ALA A 154 7.57 6.20 -9.47
CA ALA A 154 7.17 4.83 -9.22
C ALA A 154 5.96 4.47 -10.09
N GLU A 155 5.87 3.20 -10.44
CA GLU A 155 4.71 2.64 -11.15
C GLU A 155 3.52 2.58 -10.18
N PRO A 156 2.43 3.33 -10.41
CA PRO A 156 1.27 3.28 -9.55
C PRO A 156 0.54 1.94 -9.68
N GLY A 157 -0.16 1.56 -8.63
CA GLY A 157 -0.90 0.33 -8.60
C GLY A 157 -1.79 0.19 -7.38
N PHE A 158 -2.30 -1.02 -7.21
CA PHE A 158 -3.03 -1.44 -6.03
C PHE A 158 -2.62 -2.85 -5.65
N CYS A 159 -2.83 -3.19 -4.38
CA CYS A 159 -2.72 -4.54 -3.88
C CYS A 159 -4.00 -4.96 -3.17
N ASP A 160 -4.31 -6.24 -3.21
CA ASP A 160 -5.35 -6.89 -2.43
C ASP A 160 -4.82 -8.17 -1.78
N HIS A 161 -5.57 -8.71 -0.84
CA HIS A 161 -5.32 -10.04 -0.27
C HIS A 161 -6.51 -10.99 -0.49
N SER A 162 -7.50 -10.53 -1.24
CA SER A 162 -8.71 -11.28 -1.59
C SER A 162 -8.71 -11.46 -3.11
N PHE A 163 -8.54 -12.69 -3.58
CA PHE A 163 -8.83 -12.99 -4.98
C PHE A 163 -10.31 -12.65 -5.27
N ILE A 164 -10.53 -11.62 -6.09
CA ILE A 164 -11.56 -11.52 -7.14
C ILE A 164 -12.73 -12.50 -6.93
N ASN A 165 -13.72 -12.22 -6.07
CA ASN A 165 -14.98 -13.00 -6.01
C ASN A 165 -14.84 -14.53 -6.17
N VAL A 166 -13.75 -15.14 -5.70
CA VAL A 166 -13.59 -16.59 -5.78
C VAL A 166 -14.41 -17.09 -4.60
N GLN A 167 -15.68 -17.40 -4.87
CA GLN A 167 -16.26 -18.60 -4.26
C GLN A 167 -15.23 -19.69 -4.52
N GLU A 168 -14.45 -19.98 -3.49
CA GLU A 168 -13.63 -21.17 -3.40
C GLU A 168 -14.46 -22.29 -4.00
N ALA A 169 -13.93 -23.00 -4.99
CA ALA A 169 -14.60 -24.15 -5.62
C ALA A 169 -14.75 -25.33 -4.62
N ALA A 170 -15.02 -25.04 -3.36
CA ALA A 170 -15.52 -25.92 -2.32
C ALA A 170 -17.03 -26.14 -2.51
N HIS A 171 -17.41 -26.62 -3.69
CA HIS A 171 -18.63 -27.41 -3.85
C HIS A 171 -18.23 -28.71 -4.53
N VAL A 172 -17.76 -29.67 -3.72
CA VAL A 172 -17.91 -31.07 -4.10
C VAL A 172 -19.41 -31.34 -4.06
N PRO A 173 -20.07 -31.75 -5.17
CA PRO A 173 -21.46 -32.16 -5.12
C PRO A 173 -21.55 -33.34 -4.17
N ARG A 174 -22.28 -33.20 -3.07
CA ARG A 174 -22.70 -34.36 -2.31
C ARG A 174 -23.68 -35.13 -3.20
N LYS A 175 -23.28 -36.34 -3.60
CA LYS A 175 -24.23 -37.39 -3.98
C LYS A 175 -24.73 -38.07 -2.72
#